data_AF-A0A2G2MV92-F1
#
_entry.id   AF-A0A2G2MV92-F1
#
_cell.length_a   1.000
_cell.length_b   1.000
_cell.length_c   1.000
_cell.angle_alpha   90.00
_cell.angle_beta   90.00
_cell.angle_gamma   90.00
#
_symmetry.space_group_name_H-M   'P 1'
#
loop_
_entity.id
_entity.type
_entity.pdbx_description
1 polymer ?
#
loop_
_entity_poly.entity_id
_entity_poly.type
_entity_poly.pdbx_seq_one_letter_code
_entity_poly.pdbx_strand_id
1 'polypeptide(L)'
;MTQYTHTNSNHNPVIVTPRDLLEIGLDPAVLWNVDRDKKIKSNIFIVATLMNGYSEHVVFKLVEYFGKKTVMQSLDQYRTRVSDKLFHTVENYLEHPQHVK
;
A
#
# COMPACT_ATOMS: atom_id res chain seq x y z
N MET A 1 23.61 -1.57 17.36
CA MET A 1 22.71 -2.72 17.10
C MET A 1 21.30 -2.25 17.37
N THR A 2 20.62 -1.74 16.34
CA THR A 2 19.29 -1.16 16.51
C THR A 2 18.29 -2.30 16.48
N GLN A 3 17.67 -2.57 17.62
CA GLN A 3 16.62 -3.55 17.77
C GLN A 3 15.38 -3.04 17.01
N TYR A 4 15.02 -3.72 15.92
CA TYR A 4 13.73 -3.51 15.27
C TYR A 4 12.65 -4.09 16.15
N THR A 5 12.05 -3.26 16.99
CA THR A 5 10.83 -3.61 17.71
C THR A 5 9.72 -3.81 16.68
N HIS A 6 9.28 -5.06 16.50
CA HIS A 6 8.01 -5.38 15.86
C HIS A 6 6.88 -4.69 16.64
N THR A 7 6.52 -3.48 16.24
CA THR A 7 5.30 -2.83 16.72
C THR A 7 4.12 -3.39 15.94
N ASN A 8 3.36 -4.28 16.57
CA ASN A 8 1.97 -4.54 16.23
C ASN A 8 1.18 -3.24 16.45
N SER A 9 1.22 -2.36 15.46
CA SER A 9 0.49 -1.10 15.47
C SER A 9 -0.12 -0.93 14.11
N ASN A 10 -1.46 -0.90 14.06
CA ASN A 10 -2.24 -0.44 12.92
C ASN A 10 -1.79 1.00 12.58
N HIS A 11 -0.68 1.13 11.87
CA HIS A 11 -0.20 2.41 11.40
C HIS A 11 -1.15 2.81 10.27
N ASN A 12 -2.17 3.60 10.61
CA ASN A 12 -3.13 4.09 9.64
C ASN A 12 -3.03 5.62 9.55
N PRO A 13 -1.89 6.14 9.04
CA PRO A 13 -1.74 7.57 8.88
C PRO A 13 -2.79 8.05 7.89
N VAL A 14 -3.45 9.17 8.18
CA VAL A 14 -4.45 9.78 7.29
C VAL A 14 -3.77 10.44 6.06
N ILE A 15 -2.53 10.86 6.25
CA ILE A 15 -1.68 11.53 5.27
C ILE A 15 -0.33 10.84 5.28
N VAL A 16 0.21 10.58 4.09
CA VAL A 16 1.54 10.03 3.88
C VAL A 16 2.33 10.87 2.89
N THR A 17 3.65 10.70 2.95
CA THR A 17 4.57 11.17 1.94
C THR A 17 5.16 9.98 1.16
N PRO A 18 5.57 10.15 -0.09
CA PRO A 18 6.31 9.11 -0.81
C PRO A 18 7.59 8.68 -0.08
N ARG A 19 8.21 9.58 0.71
CA ARG A 19 9.39 9.26 1.52
C ARG A 19 9.12 8.16 2.54
N ASP A 20 7.99 8.24 3.26
CA ASP A 20 7.62 7.25 4.28
C ASP A 20 7.60 5.82 3.73
N LEU A 21 7.33 5.67 2.42
CA LEU A 21 7.18 4.37 1.77
C LEU A 21 8.47 3.88 1.10
N LEU A 22 9.36 4.79 0.72
CA LEU A 22 10.74 4.41 0.41
C LEU A 22 11.41 3.79 1.64
N GLU A 23 11.10 4.33 2.82
CA GLU A 23 11.65 3.83 4.09
C GLU A 23 11.15 2.42 4.43
N ILE A 24 9.96 2.01 3.98
CA ILE A 24 9.49 0.61 4.11
C ILE A 24 9.96 -0.32 2.98
N GLY A 25 10.70 0.21 2.00
CA GLY A 25 11.25 -0.54 0.88
C GLY A 25 10.32 -0.70 -0.32
N LEU A 26 9.36 0.21 -0.53
CA LEU A 26 8.60 0.28 -1.79
C LEU A 26 9.53 0.76 -2.93
N ASP A 27 9.44 0.12 -4.10
CA ASP A 27 10.28 0.48 -5.25
C ASP A 27 9.99 1.94 -5.71
N PRO A 28 11.02 2.81 -5.82
CA PRO A 28 10.89 4.17 -6.33
C PRO A 28 10.18 4.26 -7.68
N ALA A 29 10.28 3.23 -8.53
CA ALA A 29 9.62 3.15 -9.82
C ALA A 29 8.10 3.14 -9.72
N VAL A 30 7.53 2.79 -8.56
CA VAL A 30 6.08 2.85 -8.32
C VAL A 30 5.64 4.26 -7.89
N LEU A 31 6.57 5.08 -7.38
CA LEU A 31 6.34 6.43 -6.84
C LEU A 31 6.50 7.55 -7.88
N TRP A 32 6.13 7.26 -9.14
CA TRP A 32 6.39 8.07 -10.35
C TRP A 32 6.30 9.59 -10.14
N ASN A 33 7.44 10.28 -10.25
CA ASN A 33 7.56 11.74 -10.34
C ASN A 33 6.81 12.55 -9.27
N VAL A 34 6.69 11.98 -8.06
CA VAL A 34 6.05 12.67 -6.94
C VAL A 34 7.12 13.40 -6.13
N ASP A 35 6.87 14.68 -5.84
CA ASP A 35 7.59 15.40 -4.80
C ASP A 35 7.56 14.57 -3.50
N ARG A 36 8.73 14.17 -3.03
CA ARG A 36 8.91 13.20 -1.94
C ARG A 36 8.35 13.68 -0.60
N ASP A 37 8.14 14.99 -0.47
CA ASP A 37 7.63 15.63 0.74
C ASP A 37 6.17 16.07 0.59
N LYS A 38 5.56 15.80 -0.57
CA LYS A 38 4.16 16.09 -0.81
C LYS A 38 3.29 15.24 0.09
N LYS A 39 2.45 15.93 0.86
CA LYS A 39 1.41 15.33 1.70
C LYS A 39 0.26 14.84 0.84
N ILE A 40 0.02 13.53 0.83
CA ILE A 40 -1.04 12.88 0.05
C ILE A 40 -1.96 12.13 1.01
N LYS A 41 -3.28 12.16 0.77
CA LYS A 41 -4.22 11.33 1.54
C LYS A 41 -3.94 9.85 1.28
N SER A 42 -3.87 9.05 2.33
CA SER A 42 -3.44 7.65 2.25
C SER A 42 -4.30 6.81 1.31
N ASN A 43 -5.62 7.03 1.31
CA ASN A 43 -6.53 6.33 0.40
C ASN A 43 -6.26 6.63 -1.08
N ILE A 44 -6.01 7.90 -1.43
CA ILE A 44 -5.64 8.31 -2.79
C ILE A 44 -4.31 7.67 -3.17
N PHE A 45 -3.36 7.69 -2.24
CA PHE A 45 -2.04 7.15 -2.46
C PHE A 45 -2.07 5.63 -2.71
N ILE A 46 -2.76 4.87 -1.86
CA ILE A 46 -2.91 3.42 -1.98
C ILE A 46 -3.49 3.06 -3.35
N VAL A 47 -4.59 3.72 -3.74
CA VAL A 47 -5.27 3.46 -5.01
C VAL A 47 -4.37 3.81 -6.19
N ALA A 48 -3.73 4.98 -6.18
CA ALA A 48 -2.84 5.41 -7.27
C ALA A 48 -1.66 4.43 -7.45
N THR A 49 -1.06 3.99 -6.33
CA THR A 49 0.04 3.01 -6.32
C THR A 49 -0.39 1.69 -6.95
N LEU A 50 -1.54 1.15 -6.52
CA LEU A 50 -2.06 -0.12 -7.04
C LEU A 50 -2.51 -0.03 -8.50
N MET A 51 -3.04 1.12 -8.93
CA MET A 51 -3.39 1.33 -10.33
C MET A 51 -2.17 1.42 -11.25
N ASN A 52 -1.04 1.93 -10.75
CA ASN A 52 0.19 2.07 -11.53
C ASN A 52 1.01 0.78 -11.62
N GLY A 53 1.01 -0.05 -10.56
CA GLY A 53 1.79 -1.28 -10.55
C GLY A 53 1.43 -2.16 -9.36
N TYR A 54 0.44 -3.02 -9.53
CA TYR A 54 0.08 -4.03 -8.53
C TYR A 54 0.89 -5.31 -8.78
N SER A 55 1.97 -5.48 -8.00
CA SER A 55 2.64 -6.77 -7.82
C SER A 55 2.37 -7.27 -6.41
N GLU A 56 2.56 -8.57 -6.17
CA GLU A 56 2.45 -9.16 -4.82
C GLU A 56 3.32 -8.40 -3.80
N HIS A 57 4.52 -7.99 -4.19
CA HIS A 57 5.42 -7.20 -3.36
C HIS A 57 4.83 -5.83 -2.98
N VAL A 58 4.23 -5.11 -3.94
CA VAL A 58 3.60 -3.81 -3.68
C VAL A 58 2.40 -3.96 -2.74
N VAL A 59 1.55 -4.96 -2.99
CA VAL A 59 0.40 -5.23 -2.12
C VAL A 59 0.87 -5.57 -0.70
N PHE A 60 1.87 -6.44 -0.57
CA PHE A 60 2.46 -6.80 0.72
C PHE A 60 2.97 -5.57 1.49
N LYS A 61 3.74 -4.68 0.83
CA LYS A 61 4.27 -3.47 1.46
C LYS A 61 3.19 -2.47 1.87
N LEU A 62 2.17 -2.28 1.04
CA LEU A 62 1.04 -1.43 1.41
C LEU A 62 0.27 -2.00 2.61
N VAL A 63 0.13 -3.32 2.72
CA VAL A 63 -0.55 -3.96 3.85
C VAL A 63 0.31 -3.92 5.11
N GLU A 64 1.61 -4.17 5.00
CA GLU A 64 2.58 -4.06 6.09
C GLU A 64 2.52 -2.68 6.73
N TYR A 65 2.41 -1.63 5.91
CA TYR A 65 2.38 -0.25 6.40
C TYR A 65 1.00 0.25 6.81
N PHE A 66 -0.04 0.10 5.96
CA PHE A 66 -1.37 0.68 6.21
C PHE A 66 -2.36 -0.26 6.91
N GLY A 67 -2.06 -1.56 6.90
CA GLY A 67 -2.98 -2.63 7.33
C GLY A 67 -3.98 -3.04 6.25
N LYS A 68 -4.33 -4.34 6.24
CA LYS A 68 -5.26 -4.98 5.29
C LYS A 68 -6.59 -4.22 5.16
N LYS A 69 -7.18 -3.83 6.30
CA LYS A 69 -8.47 -3.13 6.35
C LYS A 69 -8.44 -1.82 5.58
N THR A 70 -7.39 -1.02 5.79
CA THR A 70 -7.23 0.30 5.15
C THR A 70 -7.06 0.17 3.64
N VAL A 71 -6.27 -0.82 3.20
CA VAL A 71 -6.04 -1.09 1.78
C VAL A 71 -7.37 -1.44 1.08
N MET A 72 -8.13 -2.39 1.64
CA MET A 72 -9.43 -2.77 1.07
C MET A 72 -10.46 -1.64 1.11
N GLN A 73 -10.55 -0.91 2.22
CA GLN A 73 -11.44 0.26 2.32
C GLN A 73 -11.09 1.36 1.30
N SER A 74 -9.80 1.54 1.00
CA SER A 74 -9.36 2.51 0.00
C SER A 74 -9.77 2.08 -1.41
N LEU A 75 -9.65 0.80 -1.74
CA LEU A 75 -10.10 0.27 -3.02
C LEU A 75 -11.63 0.37 -3.19
N ASP A 76 -12.38 0.05 -2.13
CA ASP A 76 -13.83 0.16 -2.11
C ASP A 76 -14.32 1.62 -2.23
N GLN A 77 -13.67 2.55 -1.52
CA GLN A 77 -13.99 3.98 -1.61
C GLN A 77 -13.84 4.52 -3.04
N TYR A 78 -12.89 3.99 -3.82
CA TYR A 78 -12.64 4.39 -5.21
C TYR A 78 -13.09 3.32 -6.20
N ARG A 79 -14.11 2.52 -5.86
CA ARG A 79 -14.53 1.37 -6.67
C ARG A 79 -14.88 1.71 -8.11
N THR A 80 -15.39 2.90 -8.37
CA THR A 80 -15.72 3.41 -9.73
C THR A 80 -14.50 3.69 -10.60
N ARG A 81 -13.30 3.79 -10.00
CA ARG A 81 -12.02 4.05 -10.68
C ARG A 81 -11.09 2.84 -10.70
N VAL A 82 -11.36 1.87 -9.83
CA VAL A 82 -10.60 0.62 -9.69
C VAL A 82 -11.25 -0.45 -10.55
N SER A 83 -10.49 -1.10 -11.42
CA SER A 83 -11.01 -2.21 -12.21
C SER A 83 -11.35 -3.41 -11.32
N ASP A 84 -12.38 -4.16 -11.69
CA ASP A 84 -12.78 -5.38 -10.98
C ASP A 84 -11.60 -6.35 -10.87
N LYS A 85 -10.83 -6.50 -11.94
CA LYS A 85 -9.64 -7.36 -11.95
C LYS A 85 -8.64 -6.96 -10.87
N LEU A 86 -8.33 -5.67 -10.73
CA LEU A 86 -7.41 -5.18 -9.70
C LEU A 86 -7.97 -5.46 -8.30
N PHE A 87 -9.24 -5.11 -8.07
CA PHE A 87 -9.91 -5.33 -6.80
C PHE A 87 -9.82 -6.80 -6.36
N HIS A 88 -10.27 -7.72 -7.21
CA HIS A 88 -10.26 -9.16 -6.90
C HIS A 88 -8.83 -9.71 -6.79
N THR A 89 -7.87 -9.17 -7.55
CA THR A 89 -6.46 -9.61 -7.42
C THR A 89 -5.92 -9.27 -6.04
N VAL A 90 -6.16 -8.03 -5.57
CA VAL A 90 -5.73 -7.60 -4.25
C VAL A 90 -6.49 -8.36 -3.17
N GLU A 91 -7.81 -8.50 -3.29
CA GLU A 91 -8.65 -9.27 -2.36
C GLU A 91 -8.15 -10.71 -2.22
N ASN A 92 -8.00 -11.42 -3.34
CA ASN A 92 -7.51 -12.80 -3.35
C ASN A 92 -6.14 -12.94 -2.69
N TYR A 93 -5.21 -12.02 -2.97
CA TYR A 93 -3.89 -12.02 -2.35
C TYR A 93 -3.96 -11.84 -0.83
N LEU A 94 -4.90 -11.01 -0.34
CA LEU A 94 -5.06 -10.74 1.08
C LEU A 94 -5.80 -11.85 1.83
N GLU A 95 -6.63 -12.63 1.15
CA GLU A 95 -7.32 -13.79 1.72
C GLU A 95 -6.45 -15.05 1.67
N HIS A 96 -5.63 -15.17 0.64
CA HIS A 96 -4.74 -16.31 0.40
C HIS A 96 -3.31 -15.82 0.21
N PRO A 97 -2.66 -15.27 1.25
CA PRO A 97 -1.28 -14.83 1.13
C PRO A 97 -0.43 -16.04 0.74
N GLN A 98 0.11 -16.03 -0.48
CA GLN A 98 1.04 -17.06 -0.95
C GLN A 98 2.23 -17.04 0.04
N HIS A 99 2.40 -18.14 0.78
CA HIS A 99 3.53 -18.31 1.68
C HIS A 99 4.83 -18.24 0.88
N VAL A 100 5.49 -17.09 0.91
CA VAL A 100 6.92 -17.03 0.56
C VAL A 100 7.65 -17.75 1.70
N LYS A 101 8.10 -18.97 1.42
CA LYS A 101 9.04 -19.71 2.26
C LYS A 101 10.41 -19.02 2.28
#